data_AF-C0D378-F1
#
_entry.id   AF-C0D378-F1
#
_cell.length_a   1.000
_cell.length_b   1.000
_cell.length_c   1.000
_cell.angle_alpha   90.00
_cell.angle_beta   90.00
_cell.angle_gamma   90.00
#
_symmetry.space_group_name_H-M   'P 1'
#
loop_
_entity.id
_entity.type
_entity.pdbx_description
1 polymer ?
#
loop_
_entity_poly.entity_id
_entity_poly.type
_entity_poly.pdbx_seq_one_letter_code
_entity_poly.pdbx_strand_id
1 'polypeptide(L)'
;MKTIGLIGGMSWESTVTYYQLINEAVKKSLGGLHSAKILLYSVDFQEIEECQTRGDWEKSARILGDAAKGLEGAGADCIVICTNTMHKV
;
A
#
# COMPACT_ATOMS: atom_id res chain seq x y z
N MET A 1 -6.91 -16.74 -5.19
CA MET A 1 -7.08 -15.31 -4.85
C MET A 1 -6.14 -14.48 -5.70
N LYS A 2 -6.54 -13.26 -6.05
CA LYS A 2 -5.67 -12.24 -6.62
C LYS A 2 -4.61 -11.79 -5.61
N THR A 3 -3.44 -11.41 -6.06
CA THR A 3 -2.36 -10.81 -5.25
C THR A 3 -2.61 -9.31 -5.11
N ILE A 4 -2.68 -8.80 -3.88
CA ILE A 4 -2.90 -7.39 -3.61
C ILE A 4 -1.55 -6.68 -3.45
N GLY A 5 -1.34 -5.59 -4.17
CA GLY A 5 -0.24 -4.65 -3.94
C GLY A 5 -0.67 -3.56 -2.96
N LEU A 6 0.03 -3.44 -1.84
CA LEU A 6 -0.16 -2.38 -0.85
C LEU A 6 0.95 -1.35 -1.00
N ILE A 7 0.56 -0.07 -1.13
CA ILE A 7 1.49 1.05 -0.97
C ILE A 7 1.23 1.65 0.40
N GLY A 8 2.13 1.36 1.34
CA GLY A 8 2.03 1.73 2.74
C GLY A 8 3.22 2.56 3.21
N GLY A 9 3.38 2.66 4.53
CA GLY A 9 4.41 3.51 5.14
C GLY A 9 3.99 4.97 5.29
N MET A 10 2.70 5.31 5.23
CA MET A 10 2.20 6.70 5.31
C MET A 10 1.08 6.93 6.35
N SER A 11 1.27 6.54 7.62
CA SER A 11 2.50 6.00 8.22
C SER A 11 2.56 4.47 8.22
N TRP A 12 3.64 3.87 8.71
CA TRP A 12 3.76 2.41 8.75
C TRP A 12 2.83 1.79 9.81
N GLU A 13 2.54 2.50 10.89
CA GLU A 13 1.64 2.05 11.96
C GLU A 13 0.24 1.73 11.42
N SER A 14 -0.31 2.58 10.53
CA SER A 14 -1.61 2.32 9.90
C SER A 14 -1.56 1.16 8.89
N THR A 15 -0.41 0.95 8.25
CA THR A 15 -0.20 -0.13 7.27
C THR A 15 -0.30 -1.51 7.92
N VAL A 16 0.15 -1.65 9.17
CA VAL A 16 -0.01 -2.88 9.96
C VAL A 16 -1.48 -3.30 10.04
N THR A 17 -2.39 -2.34 10.29
CA THR A 17 -3.82 -2.62 10.37
C THR A 17 -4.39 -3.13 9.04
N TYR A 18 -3.99 -2.56 7.90
CA TYR A 18 -4.39 -3.08 6.59
C TYR A 18 -3.97 -4.54 6.40
N TYR A 19 -2.70 -4.85 6.68
CA TYR A 19 -2.18 -6.21 6.54
C TYR A 19 -2.93 -7.21 7.43
N GLN A 20 -3.20 -6.84 8.69
CA GLN A 20 -3.94 -7.69 9.64
C GLN A 20 -5.36 -7.96 9.15
N LEU A 21 -6.12 -6.91 8.83
CA LEU A 21 -7.53 -7.03 8.44
C LEU A 21 -7.69 -7.83 7.13
N ILE A 22 -6.81 -7.65 6.16
CA ILE A 22 -6.86 -8.40 4.89
C ILE A 22 -6.62 -9.89 5.15
N ASN A 23 -5.62 -10.24 5.98
CA ASN A 23 -5.36 -11.64 6.32
C ASN A 23 -6.50 -12.27 7.13
N GLU A 24 -7.04 -11.53 8.10
CA GLU A 24 -8.21 -11.97 8.88
C GLU A 24 -9.43 -12.22 7.99
N ALA A 25 -9.69 -11.33 7.02
CA ALA A 25 -10.77 -11.50 6.06
C ALA A 25 -10.58 -12.76 5.20
N VAL A 26 -9.38 -13.00 4.67
CA VAL A 26 -9.07 -14.20 3.89
C VAL A 26 -9.24 -15.47 4.73
N LYS A 27 -8.71 -15.47 5.97
CA LYS A 27 -8.87 -16.59 6.90
C LYS A 27 -10.34 -16.84 7.22
N LYS A 28 -11.13 -15.79 7.43
CA LYS A 28 -12.58 -15.90 7.69
C LYS A 28 -13.34 -16.49 6.50
N SER A 29 -12.97 -16.13 5.27
CA SER A 29 -13.64 -16.60 4.05
C SER A 29 -13.24 -18.02 3.64
N LEU A 30 -11.97 -18.40 3.82
CA LEU A 30 -11.42 -19.67 3.32
C LEU A 30 -11.17 -20.72 4.42
N GLY A 31 -11.10 -20.30 5.69
CA GLY A 31 -10.85 -21.19 6.83
C GLY A 31 -9.41 -21.71 6.92
N GLY A 32 -9.19 -22.64 7.85
CA GLY A 32 -7.90 -23.32 8.03
C GLY A 32 -6.74 -22.38 8.32
N LEU A 33 -5.64 -22.58 7.59
CA LEU A 33 -4.42 -21.79 7.67
C LEU A 33 -4.23 -20.88 6.44
N HIS A 34 -5.31 -20.55 5.72
CA HIS A 34 -5.24 -19.64 4.58
C HIS A 34 -4.89 -18.21 5.01
N SER A 35 -4.01 -17.57 4.24
CA SER A 35 -3.59 -16.18 4.37
C SER A 35 -3.64 -15.48 3.02
N ALA A 36 -3.59 -14.15 3.03
CA ALA A 36 -3.66 -13.33 1.82
C ALA A 36 -2.33 -13.35 1.04
N LYS A 37 -2.40 -13.30 -0.30
CA LYS A 37 -1.25 -13.01 -1.16
C LYS A 37 -1.07 -11.50 -1.24
N ILE A 38 -0.01 -10.98 -0.61
CA ILE A 38 0.25 -9.54 -0.50
C ILE A 38 1.67 -9.24 -0.95
N LEU A 39 1.81 -8.18 -1.75
CA LEU A 39 3.06 -7.46 -1.96
C LEU A 39 2.92 -6.10 -1.27
N LEU A 40 3.92 -5.70 -0.48
CA LEU A 40 3.90 -4.42 0.23
C LEU A 40 5.12 -3.60 -0.18
N TYR A 41 4.86 -2.41 -0.73
CA TYR A 41 5.85 -1.36 -0.86
C TYR A 41 5.63 -0.37 0.30
N SER A 42 6.57 -0.32 1.24
CA SER A 42 6.54 0.65 2.34
C SER A 42 7.51 1.78 2.01
N VAL A 43 6.98 2.98 1.78
CA VAL A 43 7.80 4.17 1.53
C VAL A 43 8.47 4.64 2.82
N ASP A 44 9.51 5.47 2.68
CA ASP A 44 9.95 6.34 3.77
C ASP A 44 8.94 7.48 3.90
N PHE A 45 8.29 7.58 5.06
CA PHE A 45 7.22 8.56 5.24
C PHE A 45 7.76 10.00 5.22
N GLN A 46 9.00 10.21 5.65
CA GLN A 46 9.58 11.55 5.74
C GLN A 46 9.64 12.20 4.35
N GLU A 47 10.00 11.45 3.31
CA GLU A 47 10.03 11.99 1.94
C GLU A 47 8.64 12.44 1.47
N ILE A 48 7.60 11.67 1.82
CA ILE A 48 6.22 12.00 1.43
C ILE A 48 5.70 13.20 2.22
N GLU A 49 5.99 13.28 3.51
CA GLU A 49 5.62 14.42 4.37
C GLU A 49 6.25 15.71 3.86
N GLU A 50 7.53 15.70 3.50
CA GLU A 50 8.22 16.87 2.94
C GLU A 50 7.59 17.34 1.64
N CYS A 51 7.17 16.41 0.78
CA CYS A 51 6.45 16.74 -0.46
C CYS A 51 5.09 17.39 -0.14
N GLN A 52 4.33 16.86 0.81
CA GLN A 52 3.04 17.43 1.23
C GLN A 52 3.20 18.84 1.80
N THR A 53 4.15 19.02 2.71
CA THR A 53 4.41 20.30 3.38
C THR A 53 4.87 21.38 2.41
N ARG A 54 5.61 21.01 1.36
CA ARG A 54 6.01 21.92 0.27
C ARG A 54 4.97 22.09 -0.83
N GLY A 55 3.87 21.33 -0.78
CA GLY A 55 2.86 21.31 -1.83
C GLY A 55 3.31 20.67 -3.15
N ASP A 56 4.40 19.90 -3.13
CA ASP A 56 4.96 19.19 -4.29
C ASP A 56 4.22 17.85 -4.54
N TRP A 57 2.94 17.97 -4.88
CA TRP A 57 2.07 16.82 -5.15
C TRP A 57 2.53 16.00 -6.34
N GLU A 58 3.16 16.64 -7.33
CA GLU A 58 3.74 15.97 -8.52
C GLU A 58 4.87 15.01 -8.14
N LYS A 59 5.77 15.40 -7.22
CA LYS A 59 6.80 14.49 -6.74
C LYS A 59 6.19 13.30 -5.99
N SER A 60 5.21 13.55 -5.13
CA SER A 60 4.50 12.47 -4.44
C SER A 60 3.80 11.50 -5.41
N ALA A 61 3.15 12.03 -6.45
CA ALA A 61 2.49 11.23 -7.48
C ALA A 61 3.48 10.31 -8.20
N ARG A 62 4.68 10.83 -8.53
CA ARG A 62 5.74 10.02 -9.14
C ARG A 62 6.20 8.89 -8.22
N ILE A 63 6.47 9.19 -6.95
CA ILE A 63 6.92 8.16 -5.98
C ILE A 63 5.88 7.04 -5.86
N LEU A 64 4.60 7.39 -5.69
CA LEU A 64 3.53 6.40 -5.56
C LEU A 64 3.27 5.65 -6.87
N GLY A 65 3.36 6.34 -8.01
CA GLY A 65 3.23 5.73 -9.33
C GLY A 65 4.33 4.72 -9.63
N ASP A 66 5.57 5.01 -9.24
CA ASP A 66 6.69 4.10 -9.43
C ASP A 66 6.62 2.91 -8.47
N ALA A 67 6.17 3.12 -7.22
CA ALA A 67 5.84 2.04 -6.29
C ALA A 67 4.73 1.12 -6.86
N ALA A 68 3.67 1.69 -7.42
CA ALA A 68 2.58 0.95 -8.05
C ALA A 68 3.07 0.09 -9.23
N LYS A 69 3.86 0.66 -10.14
CA LYS A 69 4.46 -0.07 -11.27
C LYS A 69 5.40 -1.18 -10.81
N GLY A 70 6.18 -0.93 -9.75
CA GLY A 70 7.04 -1.95 -9.14
C GLY A 70 6.23 -3.14 -8.60
N LEU A 71 5.11 -2.86 -7.93
CA LEU A 71 4.20 -3.90 -7.43
C LEU A 71 3.51 -4.66 -8.57
N GLU A 72 3.04 -3.96 -9.61
CA GLU A 72 2.48 -4.58 -10.82
C GLU A 72 3.51 -5.51 -11.47
N GLY A 73 4.74 -5.05 -11.68
CA GLY A 73 5.83 -5.84 -12.24
C GLY A 73 6.23 -7.04 -11.37
N ALA A 74 6.01 -6.96 -10.06
CA ALA A 74 6.20 -8.06 -9.12
C ALA A 74 5.00 -9.03 -9.06
N GLY A 75 3.90 -8.77 -9.77
CA GLY A 75 2.75 -9.65 -9.89
C GLY A 75 1.54 -9.27 -9.03
N ALA A 76 1.41 -8.01 -8.63
CA ALA A 76 0.16 -7.51 -8.05
C ALA A 76 -0.95 -7.43 -9.11
N ASP A 77 -2.13 -7.93 -8.79
CA ASP A 77 -3.33 -7.87 -9.64
C ASP A 77 -4.16 -6.60 -9.41
N CYS A 78 -3.92 -5.90 -8.30
CA CYS A 78 -4.55 -4.64 -7.94
C CYS A 78 -3.68 -3.86 -6.94
N ILE A 79 -3.93 -2.55 -6.83
CA ILE A 79 -3.22 -1.64 -5.92
C ILE A 79 -4.19 -1.08 -4.88
N VAL A 80 -3.72 -0.98 -3.64
CA VAL A 80 -4.38 -0.28 -2.53
C VAL A 80 -3.38 0.70 -1.92
N ILE A 81 -3.81 1.94 -1.72
CA ILE A 81 -3.02 2.98 -1.05
C ILE A 81 -3.45 3.03 0.41
N CYS A 82 -2.55 2.69 1.34
CA CYS A 82 -2.84 2.56 2.77
C CYS A 82 -2.83 3.91 3.53
N THR A 83 -3.41 4.95 2.94
CA THR A 83 -3.52 6.29 3.53
C THR A 83 -4.64 7.08 2.87
N ASN A 84 -5.29 7.99 3.59
CA ASN A 84 -6.38 8.80 3.03
C ASN A 84 -5.85 9.96 2.20
N THR A 85 -4.89 10.72 2.74
CA THR A 85 -4.41 11.98 2.14
C THR A 85 -3.82 11.79 0.75
N MET A 86 -3.08 10.69 0.53
CA MET A 86 -2.42 10.45 -0.75
C MET A 86 -3.34 10.02 -1.89
N HIS A 87 -4.64 9.85 -1.65
CA HIS A 87 -5.62 9.71 -2.74
C HIS A 87 -5.86 11.03 -3.50
N LYS A 88 -5.23 12.12 -3.07
CA LYS A 88 -5.24 13.40 -3.78
C LYS A 88 -4.51 13.33 -5.13
N VAL A 89 -3.53 12.45 -5.27
CA VAL A 89 -2.60 12.37 -6.41
C VAL A 89 -2.76 11.11 -7.23
#